data_AF-A0A1D7XZ48-F1
#
_entry.id   AF-A0A1D7XZ48-F1
#
_cell.length_a   1.000
_cell.length_b   1.000
_cell.length_c   1.000
_cell.angle_alpha   90.00
_cell.angle_beta   90.00
_cell.angle_gamma   90.00
#
_symmetry.space_group_name_H-M   'P 1'
#
loop_
_entity.id
_entity.type
_entity.pdbx_description
1 polymer ?
#
loop_
_entity_poly.entity_id
_entity_poly.type
_entity_poly.pdbx_seq_one_letter_code
_entity_poly.pdbx_strand_id
1 'polypeptide(L)'
;MKKMKLILLLTIVTFSCKTEDVKKELISEFIEKVILDKSYNIDNINEYLDLEKDSLIPDSELLKFLNFNIDFLRGEIKDMKQLDIMSYKDFIDNEKFSSYNINYPKSEDVFFVVKKNKLITSIIVSDDTKILSFFTGLIKHKDNINPYMINKR
;
A
#
# COMPACT_ATOMS: atom_id res chain seq x y z
N MET A 1 30.90 -25.13 -13.23
CA MET A 1 29.51 -24.92 -12.72
C MET A 1 29.34 -23.81 -11.68
N LYS A 2 30.39 -23.22 -11.07
CA LYS A 2 30.25 -22.10 -10.09
C LYS A 2 29.82 -20.75 -10.71
N LYS A 3 30.23 -20.45 -11.95
CA LYS A 3 29.91 -19.18 -12.63
C LYS A 3 28.43 -19.04 -13.05
N MET A 4 27.75 -20.16 -13.32
CA MET A 4 26.36 -20.16 -13.78
C MET A 4 25.35 -19.87 -12.65
N LYS A 5 25.68 -20.25 -11.40
CA LYS A 5 24.88 -19.89 -10.21
C LYS A 5 24.94 -18.40 -9.88
N LEU A 6 26.06 -17.73 -10.17
CA LEU A 6 26.24 -16.30 -9.90
C LEU A 6 25.40 -15.41 -10.83
N ILE A 7 25.26 -15.81 -12.10
CA ILE A 7 24.44 -15.09 -13.09
C ILE A 7 22.95 -15.20 -12.75
N LEU A 8 22.49 -16.38 -12.33
CA LEU A 8 21.10 -16.61 -11.94
C LEU A 8 20.70 -15.78 -10.71
N LEU A 9 21.61 -15.63 -9.74
CA LEU A 9 21.38 -14.81 -8.55
C LEU A 9 21.24 -13.32 -8.91
N LEU A 10 22.05 -12.83 -9.86
CA LEU A 10 22.03 -11.44 -10.30
C LEU A 10 20.72 -11.07 -11.03
N THR A 11 20.20 -11.98 -11.85
CA THR A 11 18.92 -11.77 -12.56
C THR A 11 17.72 -11.73 -11.62
N ILE A 12 17.73 -12.52 -10.54
CA ILE A 12 16.62 -12.54 -9.57
C ILE A 12 16.57 -11.24 -8.77
N VAL A 13 17.74 -10.73 -8.34
CA VAL A 13 17.84 -9.48 -7.58
C VAL A 13 17.38 -8.28 -8.41
N THR A 14 17.77 -8.22 -9.69
CA THR A 14 17.36 -7.11 -10.58
C THR A 14 15.88 -7.11 -10.93
N PHE A 15 15.23 -8.28 -11.00
CA PHE A 15 13.78 -8.36 -11.19
C PHE A 15 13.02 -7.92 -9.93
N SER A 16 13.49 -8.33 -8.74
CA SER A 16 12.84 -7.98 -7.48
C SER A 16 12.82 -6.47 -7.22
N CYS A 17 13.94 -5.76 -7.47
CA CYS A 17 13.97 -4.31 -7.30
C CYS A 17 13.03 -3.58 -8.28
N LYS A 18 12.95 -4.02 -9.53
CA LYS A 18 12.03 -3.42 -10.51
C LYS A 18 10.58 -3.56 -10.10
N THR A 19 10.18 -4.71 -9.56
CA THR A 19 8.80 -4.91 -9.10
C THR A 19 8.47 -4.01 -7.90
N GLU A 20 9.41 -3.85 -6.97
CA GLU A 20 9.22 -2.96 -5.81
C GLU A 20 9.07 -1.49 -6.23
N ASP A 21 9.93 -1.00 -7.12
CA ASP A 21 9.88 0.38 -7.61
C ASP A 21 8.55 0.69 -8.31
N VAL A 22 8.06 -0.24 -9.15
CA VAL A 22 6.76 -0.12 -9.81
C VAL A 22 5.60 -0.07 -8.80
N LYS A 23 5.64 -0.89 -7.75
CA LYS A 23 4.61 -0.87 -6.69
C LYS A 23 4.66 0.46 -5.89
N LYS A 24 5.85 1.00 -5.60
CA LYS A 24 6.03 2.31 -4.95
C LYS A 24 5.55 3.47 -5.83
N GLU A 25 5.78 3.40 -7.14
CA GLU A 25 5.27 4.36 -8.11
C GLU A 25 3.74 4.37 -8.14
N LEU A 26 3.10 3.19 -8.23
CA LEU A 26 1.64 3.07 -8.15
C LEU A 26 1.07 3.70 -6.87
N ILE A 27 1.70 3.43 -5.72
CA ILE A 27 1.28 4.01 -4.43
C ILE A 27 1.40 5.53 -4.47
N SER A 28 2.49 6.04 -5.05
CA SER A 28 2.72 7.49 -5.19
C SER A 28 1.65 8.14 -6.06
N GLU A 29 1.35 7.54 -7.21
CA GLU A 29 0.29 8.02 -8.10
C GLU A 29 -1.08 7.97 -7.42
N PHE A 30 -1.40 6.89 -6.69
CA PHE A 30 -2.64 6.78 -5.93
C PHE A 30 -2.76 7.90 -4.89
N ILE A 31 -1.70 8.16 -4.12
CA ILE A 31 -1.71 9.24 -3.13
C ILE A 31 -1.89 10.60 -3.79
N GLU A 32 -1.18 10.87 -4.89
CA GLU A 32 -1.25 12.16 -5.57
C GLU A 32 -2.61 12.39 -6.23
N LYS A 33 -3.07 11.43 -7.03
CA LYS A 33 -4.25 11.58 -7.89
C LYS A 33 -5.57 11.25 -7.18
N VAL A 34 -5.57 10.41 -6.15
CA VAL A 34 -6.80 10.01 -5.43
C VAL A 34 -6.89 10.69 -4.07
N ILE A 35 -5.83 10.61 -3.26
CA ILE A 35 -5.86 11.11 -1.89
C ILE A 35 -5.72 12.64 -1.84
N LEU A 36 -4.72 13.19 -2.52
CA LEU A 36 -4.40 14.63 -2.45
C LEU A 36 -5.26 15.49 -3.38
N ASP A 37 -5.68 14.96 -4.53
CA ASP A 37 -6.58 15.66 -5.43
C ASP A 37 -7.99 15.77 -4.83
N LYS A 38 -8.38 17.01 -4.49
CA LYS A 38 -9.71 17.32 -3.93
C LYS A 38 -10.83 17.24 -4.96
N SER A 39 -10.48 17.25 -6.25
CA SER A 39 -11.43 17.10 -7.35
C SER A 39 -11.64 15.65 -7.76
N TYR A 40 -10.90 14.72 -7.14
CA TYR A 40 -10.96 13.32 -7.49
C TYR A 40 -12.36 12.73 -7.33
N ASN A 41 -12.82 12.08 -8.40
CA ASN A 41 -14.07 11.33 -8.43
C ASN A 41 -13.78 9.84 -8.25
N ILE A 42 -14.46 9.23 -7.28
CA ILE A 42 -14.34 7.81 -6.95
C ILE A 42 -14.71 6.86 -8.09
N ASP A 43 -15.43 7.34 -9.12
CA ASP A 43 -15.79 6.54 -10.30
C ASP A 43 -14.58 5.91 -11.01
N ASN A 44 -13.40 6.53 -10.94
CA ASN A 44 -12.18 6.03 -11.58
C ASN A 44 -11.26 5.25 -10.63
N ILE A 45 -11.69 4.95 -9.40
CA ILE A 45 -10.82 4.33 -8.38
C ILE A 45 -10.42 2.89 -8.72
N ASN A 46 -11.17 2.24 -9.61
CA ASN A 46 -10.85 0.94 -10.18
C ASN A 46 -9.54 0.95 -10.99
N GLU A 47 -9.03 2.11 -11.41
CA GLU A 47 -7.71 2.24 -12.03
C GLU A 47 -6.59 1.84 -11.06
N TYR A 48 -6.79 2.06 -9.75
CA TYR A 48 -5.79 1.78 -8.72
C TYR A 48 -6.15 0.57 -7.86
N LEU A 49 -7.42 0.37 -7.53
CA LEU A 49 -7.87 -0.65 -6.59
C LEU A 49 -8.30 -1.95 -7.29
N ASP A 50 -8.06 -3.09 -6.64
CA ASP A 50 -8.65 -4.37 -7.05
C ASP A 50 -10.09 -4.48 -6.55
N LEU A 51 -11.01 -3.95 -7.34
CA LEU A 51 -12.44 -3.98 -7.07
C LEU A 51 -13.14 -4.95 -8.03
N GLU A 52 -14.14 -5.69 -7.53
CA GLU A 52 -14.97 -6.49 -8.42
C GLU A 52 -15.81 -5.57 -9.31
N LYS A 53 -16.12 -6.04 -10.53
CA LYS A 53 -17.03 -5.34 -11.44
C LYS A 53 -18.34 -5.09 -10.70
N ASP A 54 -18.82 -3.84 -10.75
CA ASP A 54 -20.05 -3.38 -10.08
C ASP A 54 -19.98 -3.27 -8.53
N SER A 55 -18.78 -3.23 -7.91
CA SER A 55 -18.63 -3.05 -6.45
C SER A 55 -18.97 -1.63 -5.95
N LEU A 56 -18.88 -0.64 -6.83
CA LEU A 56 -19.09 0.78 -6.52
C LEU A 56 -20.53 1.22 -6.80
N ILE A 57 -21.50 0.42 -6.36
CA ILE A 57 -22.91 0.83 -6.40
C ILE A 57 -23.08 2.03 -5.45
N PRO A 58 -23.84 3.08 -5.84
CA PRO A 58 -24.16 4.18 -4.95
C PRO A 58 -24.68 3.70 -3.59
N ASP A 59 -24.24 4.36 -2.51
CA ASP A 59 -24.58 4.05 -1.12
C ASP A 59 -24.13 2.70 -0.55
N SER A 60 -23.33 1.92 -1.27
CA SER A 60 -22.75 0.68 -0.74
C SER A 60 -21.87 0.94 0.49
N GLU A 61 -21.83 -0.02 1.43
CA GLU A 61 -20.97 0.09 2.61
C GLU A 61 -19.49 0.20 2.23
N LEU A 62 -19.07 -0.51 1.18
CA LEU A 62 -17.72 -0.43 0.64
C LEU A 62 -17.41 0.98 0.16
N LEU A 63 -18.30 1.61 -0.60
CA LEU A 63 -18.10 2.97 -1.11
C LEU A 63 -17.98 3.98 0.05
N LYS A 64 -18.84 3.86 1.08
CA LYS A 64 -18.76 4.68 2.30
C LYS A 64 -17.42 4.47 3.01
N PHE A 65 -16.96 3.22 3.10
CA PHE A 65 -15.70 2.88 3.74
C PHE A 65 -14.49 3.40 2.96
N LEU A 66 -14.49 3.31 1.63
CA LEU A 66 -13.47 3.89 0.76
C LEU A 66 -13.39 5.40 0.93
N ASN A 67 -14.53 6.10 0.81
CA ASN A 67 -14.60 7.56 0.99
C ASN A 67 -14.07 8.00 2.36
N PHE A 68 -14.49 7.33 3.44
CA PHE A 68 -13.99 7.61 4.77
C PHE A 68 -12.46 7.49 4.87
N ASN A 69 -11.87 6.44 4.30
CA ASN A 69 -10.42 6.23 4.37
C ASN A 69 -9.65 7.21 3.48
N ILE A 70 -10.18 7.58 2.33
CA ILE A 70 -9.60 8.61 1.46
C ILE A 70 -9.60 9.96 2.18
N ASP A 71 -10.74 10.35 2.77
CA ASP A 71 -10.86 11.60 3.51
C ASP A 71 -9.96 11.63 4.75
N PHE A 72 -9.88 10.51 5.48
CA PHE A 72 -8.97 10.34 6.60
C PHE A 72 -7.51 10.52 6.16
N LEU A 73 -7.08 9.81 5.11
CA LEU A 73 -5.72 9.91 4.58
C LEU A 73 -5.40 11.31 4.08
N ARG A 74 -6.36 11.99 3.44
CA ARG A 74 -6.22 13.39 3.03
C ARG A 74 -6.07 14.35 4.22
N GLY A 75 -6.66 14.02 5.37
CA GLY A 75 -6.45 14.74 6.63
C GLY A 75 -5.04 14.56 7.20
N GLU A 76 -4.51 13.33 7.16
CA GLU A 76 -3.18 12.98 7.67
C GLU A 76 -2.04 13.42 6.72
N ILE A 77 -2.29 13.39 5.41
CA ILE A 77 -1.33 13.65 4.34
C ILE A 77 -1.68 14.98 3.66
N LYS A 78 -0.77 15.95 3.74
CA LYS A 78 -0.97 17.29 3.15
C LYS A 78 -0.11 17.58 1.92
N ASP A 79 0.99 16.84 1.79
CA ASP A 79 2.00 17.02 0.74
C ASP A 79 2.77 15.70 0.62
N MET A 80 2.94 15.24 -0.61
CA MET A 80 3.69 14.04 -0.97
C MET A 80 5.16 14.13 -0.54
N LYS A 81 5.77 15.32 -0.56
CA LYS A 81 7.19 15.52 -0.21
C LYS A 81 7.53 15.19 1.25
N GLN A 82 6.53 15.03 2.10
CA GLN A 82 6.70 14.70 3.52
C GLN A 82 6.51 13.20 3.80
N LEU A 83 6.24 12.41 2.77
CA LEU A 83 5.98 11.00 2.88
C LEU A 83 7.20 10.18 2.48
N ASP A 84 7.36 9.08 3.18
CA ASP A 84 8.21 7.96 2.80
C ASP A 84 7.32 6.74 2.56
N ILE A 85 7.58 6.02 1.47
CA ILE A 85 6.91 4.76 1.14
C ILE A 85 7.95 3.67 1.35
N MET A 86 7.85 2.99 2.47
CA MET A 86 8.78 1.95 2.87
C MET A 86 8.26 0.59 2.42
N SER A 87 9.13 -0.28 1.91
CA SER A 87 8.81 -1.70 1.79
C SER A 87 8.63 -2.31 3.18
N TYR A 88 7.98 -3.46 3.29
CA TYR A 88 7.88 -4.15 4.59
C TYR A 88 9.24 -4.37 5.24
N LYS A 89 10.22 -4.81 4.44
CA LYS A 89 11.58 -5.07 4.89
C LYS A 89 12.24 -3.81 5.45
N ASP A 90 12.23 -2.71 4.68
CA ASP A 90 12.83 -1.45 5.12
C ASP A 90 12.15 -0.91 6.39
N PHE A 91 10.84 -1.14 6.51
CA PHE A 91 10.05 -0.71 7.65
C PHE A 91 10.42 -1.47 8.92
N ILE A 92 10.49 -2.81 8.90
CA ILE A 92 10.84 -3.59 10.10
C ILE A 92 12.34 -3.49 10.46
N ASP A 93 13.21 -3.25 9.48
CA ASP A 93 14.65 -3.02 9.69
C ASP A 93 14.90 -1.65 10.37
N ASN A 94 13.91 -0.74 10.33
CA ASN A 94 13.95 0.51 11.07
C ASN A 94 13.62 0.28 12.54
N GLU A 95 14.56 0.61 13.44
CA GLU A 95 14.43 0.39 14.89
C GLU A 95 13.12 0.95 15.47
N LYS A 96 12.64 2.08 14.94
CA LYS A 96 11.41 2.74 15.41
C LYS A 96 10.15 1.93 15.12
N PHE A 97 10.16 1.12 14.06
CA PHE A 97 9.00 0.39 13.59
C PHE A 97 9.13 -1.13 13.76
N SER A 98 10.27 -1.60 14.29
CA SER A 98 10.57 -3.02 14.49
C SER A 98 9.56 -3.77 15.38
N SER A 99 8.77 -3.08 16.21
CA SER A 99 7.71 -3.70 17.02
C SER A 99 6.42 -3.96 16.24
N TYR A 100 6.23 -3.34 15.07
CA TYR A 100 5.04 -3.53 14.27
C TYR A 100 5.07 -4.87 13.55
N ASN A 101 3.95 -5.55 13.57
CA ASN A 101 3.75 -6.80 12.87
C ASN A 101 2.49 -6.72 12.02
N ILE A 102 2.58 -7.13 10.76
CA ILE A 102 1.42 -7.18 9.86
C ILE A 102 0.91 -8.61 9.74
N ASN A 103 -0.39 -8.78 9.92
CA ASN A 103 -1.04 -10.07 9.72
C ASN A 103 -1.40 -10.25 8.23
N TYR A 104 -0.38 -10.46 7.41
CA TYR A 104 -0.51 -10.73 5.98
C TYR A 104 0.62 -11.65 5.49
N PRO A 105 0.32 -12.72 4.73
CA PRO A 105 1.29 -13.78 4.45
C PRO A 105 2.40 -13.40 3.46
N LYS A 106 2.16 -12.43 2.55
CA LYS A 106 3.12 -12.01 1.52
C LYS A 106 3.68 -10.63 1.84
N SER A 107 4.75 -10.59 2.63
CA SER A 107 5.38 -9.33 3.08
C SER A 107 5.89 -8.46 1.93
N GLU A 108 6.26 -9.05 0.80
CA GLU A 108 6.74 -8.39 -0.41
C GLU A 108 5.68 -7.52 -1.11
N ASP A 109 4.40 -7.75 -0.81
CA ASP A 109 3.28 -6.95 -1.31
C ASP A 109 2.94 -5.77 -0.38
N VAL A 110 3.56 -5.71 0.80
CA VAL A 110 3.23 -4.77 1.85
C VAL A 110 4.18 -3.57 1.81
N PHE A 111 3.57 -2.38 1.79
CA PHE A 111 4.23 -1.10 1.87
C PHE A 111 3.64 -0.28 3.00
N PHE A 112 4.44 0.62 3.57
CA PHE A 112 4.01 1.52 4.63
C PHE A 112 4.21 2.96 4.22
N VAL A 113 3.15 3.76 4.38
CA VAL A 113 3.21 5.21 4.21
C VAL A 113 3.56 5.81 5.56
N VAL A 114 4.72 6.45 5.64
CA VAL A 114 5.27 7.04 6.85
C VAL A 114 5.42 8.54 6.66
N LYS A 115 5.06 9.32 7.68
CA LYS A 115 5.24 10.78 7.70
C LYS A 115 5.94 11.19 8.97
N LYS A 116 7.10 11.84 8.86
CA LYS A 116 7.88 12.32 10.03
C LYS A 116 8.03 11.24 11.11
N ASN A 117 8.41 10.03 10.68
CA ASN A 117 8.58 8.86 11.55
C ASN A 117 7.29 8.38 12.25
N LYS A 118 6.10 8.70 11.73
CA LYS A 118 4.81 8.16 12.18
C LYS A 118 4.23 7.30 11.06
N LEU A 119 3.86 6.05 11.37
CA LEU A 119 3.08 5.22 10.47
C LEU A 119 1.70 5.87 10.23
N ILE A 120 1.35 6.08 8.96
CA ILE A 120 0.05 6.61 8.55
C ILE A 120 -0.89 5.48 8.14
N THR A 121 -0.43 4.60 7.25
CA THR A 121 -1.20 3.44 6.81
C THR A 121 -0.30 2.37 6.20
N SER A 122 -0.78 1.14 6.20
CA SER A 122 -0.23 0.05 5.39
C SER A 122 -0.99 -0.06 4.07
N ILE A 123 -0.27 -0.25 2.97
CA ILE A 123 -0.83 -0.48 1.64
C ILE A 123 -0.36 -1.84 1.13
N ILE A 124 -1.27 -2.65 0.60
CA ILE A 124 -0.95 -3.94 -0.02
C ILE A 124 -1.16 -3.81 -1.52
N VAL A 125 -0.16 -4.20 -2.31
CA VAL A 125 -0.18 -4.11 -3.78
C VAL A 125 0.05 -5.49 -4.39
N SER A 126 -0.86 -5.93 -5.24
CA SER A 126 -0.75 -7.20 -5.97
C SER A 126 0.35 -7.17 -7.03
N ASP A 127 0.72 -8.34 -7.53
CA ASP A 127 1.65 -8.48 -8.66
C ASP A 127 1.09 -7.86 -9.95
N ASP A 128 -0.23 -7.80 -10.09
CA ASP A 128 -0.94 -7.16 -11.21
C ASP A 128 -1.05 -5.63 -11.04
N THR A 129 -0.28 -5.04 -10.12
CA THR A 129 -0.22 -3.59 -9.87
C THR A 129 -1.58 -2.99 -9.49
N LYS A 130 -2.32 -3.70 -8.61
CA LYS A 130 -3.55 -3.18 -7.99
C LYS A 130 -3.40 -3.11 -6.48
N ILE A 131 -3.92 -2.05 -5.87
CA ILE A 131 -3.99 -1.90 -4.43
C ILE A 131 -5.11 -2.81 -3.91
N LEU A 132 -4.75 -3.73 -3.03
CA LEU A 132 -5.64 -4.69 -2.39
C LEU A 132 -6.15 -4.21 -1.02
N SER A 133 -5.43 -3.29 -0.38
CA SER A 133 -5.76 -2.70 0.92
C SER A 133 -5.02 -1.39 1.10
N PHE A 134 -5.66 -0.37 1.67
CA PHE A 134 -5.01 0.89 2.10
C PHE A 134 -5.61 1.46 3.39
N PHE A 135 -6.38 0.65 4.11
CA PHE A 135 -7.22 1.11 5.22
C PHE A 135 -6.41 1.44 6.46
N THR A 136 -6.71 2.58 7.07
CA THR A 136 -5.90 3.16 8.16
C THR A 136 -6.25 2.58 9.54
N GLY A 137 -7.32 1.79 9.63
CA GLY A 137 -8.12 1.69 10.86
C GLY A 137 -8.02 0.44 11.73
N LEU A 138 -7.12 -0.52 11.48
CA LEU A 138 -7.06 -1.74 12.31
C LEU A 138 -5.67 -2.03 12.88
N ILE A 139 -5.01 -1.00 13.42
CA ILE A 139 -3.86 -1.19 14.30
C ILE A 139 -4.41 -1.46 15.71
N LYS A 140 -4.43 -2.73 16.13
CA LYS A 140 -4.82 -3.06 17.51
C LYS A 140 -3.74 -2.56 18.47
N HIS A 141 -4.14 -2.13 19.67
CA HIS A 141 -3.21 -1.91 20.78
C HIS A 141 -2.26 -3.13 20.88
N LYS A 142 -0.94 -2.89 20.76
CA LYS A 142 0.19 -3.85 20.59
C LYS A 142 0.74 -3.98 19.16
N ASP A 143 0.79 -2.89 18.38
CA ASP A 143 1.55 -2.81 17.11
C ASP A 143 1.21 -3.88 16.05
N ASN A 144 0.06 -4.55 16.20
CA ASN A 144 -0.41 -5.56 15.25
C ASN A 144 -1.38 -4.93 14.24
N ILE A 145 -0.97 -4.93 12.98
CA ILE A 145 -1.70 -4.38 11.85
C ILE A 145 -2.49 -5.52 11.22
N ASN A 146 -3.81 -5.37 11.11
CA ASN A 146 -4.68 -6.33 10.43
C ASN A 146 -5.30 -5.65 9.21
N PRO A 147 -4.68 -5.80 8.02
CA PRO A 147 -5.17 -5.17 6.80
C PRO A 147 -6.60 -5.64 6.49
N TYR A 148 -7.44 -4.70 6.07
CA TYR A 148 -8.75 -5.03 5.53
C TYR A 148 -8.60 -5.19 4.02
N MET A 149 -8.91 -6.36 3.47
CA MET A 149 -8.80 -6.58 2.03
C MET A 149 -10.04 -6.01 1.33
N ILE A 150 -9.83 -5.17 0.32
CA ILE A 150 -10.89 -4.60 -0.54
C ILE A 150 -11.69 -5.73 -1.18
N ASN A 151 -10.97 -6.73 -1.67
CA ASN A 151 -11.52 -7.95 -2.24
C ASN A 151 -11.02 -9.17 -1.46
N LYS A 152 -11.88 -10.17 -1.23
CA LYS A 152 -11.58 -11.35 -0.40
C LYS A 152 -11.14 -12.59 -1.19
N ARG A 153 -10.74 -12.41 -2.45
CA ARG A 153 -10.32 -13.52 -3.31
C ARG A 153 -9.01 -14.17 -2.83
#